data_AF-A0A5D3C1N4-F1
#
_entry.id   AF-A0A5D3C1N4-F1
#
_cell.length_a   1.000
_cell.length_b   1.000
_cell.length_c   1.000
_cell.angle_alpha   90.00
_cell.angle_beta   90.00
_cell.angle_gamma   90.00
#
_symmetry.space_group_name_H-M   'P 1'
#
loop_
_entity.id
_entity.type
_entity.pdbx_description
1 polymer ?
#
loop_
_entity_poly.entity_id
_entity_poly.type
_entity_poly.pdbx_seq_one_letter_code
_entity_poly.pdbx_strand_id
1 'polypeptide(L)'
;MLKLLNDISNNFTATIETIKVEMLEMAEIKPKAFNGNRDAKELENFIFDMEQYFKAGGTTSEETKITLAFIHLSNDAKLLWRSKVNDIQNGRSTIDT
;
A
#
# COMPACT_ATOMS: atom_id res chain seq x y z
N MET A 1 -22.16 -13.17 6.75
CA MET A 1 -21.43 -11.89 6.95
C MET A 1 -20.04 -12.11 7.55
N LEU A 2 -19.91 -12.75 8.73
CA LEU A 2 -18.60 -13.03 9.36
C LEU A 2 -17.65 -13.90 8.49
N LYS A 3 -18.18 -14.89 7.74
CA LYS A 3 -17.38 -15.68 6.78
C LYS A 3 -16.71 -14.82 5.70
N LEU A 4 -17.46 -13.87 5.13
CA LEU A 4 -16.95 -13.00 4.07
C LEU A 4 -15.82 -12.09 4.58
N LEU A 5 -15.96 -11.58 5.82
CA LEU A 5 -14.91 -10.78 6.46
C LEU A 5 -13.65 -11.59 6.79
N ASN A 6 -13.82 -12.84 7.22
CA ASN A 6 -12.71 -13.74 7.49
C ASN A 6 -11.99 -14.14 6.20
N ASP A 7 -12.73 -14.42 5.13
CA ASP A 7 -12.16 -14.78 3.83
C ASP A 7 -11.40 -13.61 3.20
N ILE A 8 -11.92 -12.38 3.33
CA ILE A 8 -11.22 -11.15 2.90
C ILE A 8 -9.97 -10.94 3.74
N SER A 9 -10.04 -11.09 5.07
CA SER A 9 -8.89 -10.93 5.96
C SER A 9 -7.80 -11.99 5.70
N ASN A 10 -8.20 -13.24 5.47
CA ASN A 10 -7.30 -14.35 5.19
C ASN A 10 -6.63 -14.20 3.83
N ASN A 11 -7.38 -13.74 2.81
CA ASN A 11 -6.80 -13.39 1.52
C ASN A 11 -5.76 -12.27 1.68
N PHE A 12 -6.07 -11.24 2.49
CA PHE A 12 -5.12 -10.16 2.78
C PHE A 12 -3.85 -10.68 3.46
N THR A 13 -3.96 -11.60 4.42
CA THR A 13 -2.81 -12.20 5.11
C THR A 13 -1.98 -13.06 4.15
N ALA A 14 -2.61 -13.89 3.34
CA ALA A 14 -1.92 -14.73 2.35
C ALA A 14 -1.20 -13.86 1.30
N THR A 15 -1.86 -12.83 0.78
CA THR A 15 -1.24 -11.85 -0.13
C THR A 15 -0.09 -11.11 0.54
N ILE A 16 -0.21 -10.73 1.82
CA ILE A 16 0.89 -10.12 2.58
C ILE A 16 2.08 -11.07 2.73
N GLU A 17 1.85 -12.36 2.97
CA GLU A 17 2.91 -13.36 3.10
C GLU A 17 3.64 -13.60 1.77
N THR A 18 2.90 -13.75 0.67
CA THR A 18 3.47 -13.85 -0.68
C THR A 18 4.29 -12.60 -1.02
N ILE A 19 3.72 -11.41 -0.77
CA ILE A 19 4.42 -10.15 -0.96
C ILE A 19 5.67 -10.09 -0.09
N LYS A 20 5.63 -10.48 1.19
CA LYS A 20 6.82 -10.49 2.06
C LYS A 20 7.97 -11.37 1.53
N VAL A 21 7.66 -12.48 0.90
CA VAL A 21 8.67 -13.36 0.27
C VAL A 21 9.31 -12.66 -0.92
N GLU A 22 8.52 -12.04 -1.80
CA GLU A 22 9.03 -11.23 -2.91
C GLU A 22 9.84 -10.01 -2.41
N MET A 23 9.39 -9.38 -1.32
CA MET A 23 10.06 -8.23 -0.69
C MET A 23 11.42 -8.59 -0.07
N LEU A 24 11.63 -9.84 0.36
CA LEU A 24 12.89 -10.30 0.97
C LEU A 24 14.03 -10.36 -0.05
N GLU A 25 13.73 -10.73 -1.30
CA GLU A 25 14.72 -10.77 -2.39
C GLU A 25 15.08 -9.38 -2.91
N MET A 26 14.25 -8.38 -2.63
CA MET A 26 14.40 -6.99 -3.08
C MET A 26 14.86 -6.01 -1.99
N ALA A 27 15.44 -6.53 -0.91
CA ALA A 27 15.76 -5.76 0.30
C ALA A 27 16.61 -4.50 0.03
N GLU A 28 17.43 -4.49 -1.02
CA GLU A 28 18.29 -3.37 -1.39
C GLU A 28 17.55 -2.20 -2.07
N ILE A 29 16.36 -2.44 -2.63
CA ILE A 29 15.56 -1.44 -3.38
C ILE A 29 14.35 -0.98 -2.55
N LYS A 30 14.21 -1.46 -1.30
CA LYS A 30 13.02 -1.20 -0.48
C LYS A 30 12.84 0.31 -0.21
N PRO A 31 11.69 0.91 -0.59
CA PRO A 31 11.43 2.34 -0.40
C PRO A 31 11.44 2.73 1.07
N LYS A 32 11.93 3.94 1.36
CA LYS A 32 11.78 4.54 2.68
C LYS A 32 10.28 4.77 2.95
N ALA A 33 9.84 4.43 4.16
CA ALA A 33 8.45 4.63 4.52
C ALA A 33 8.09 6.14 4.57
N PHE A 34 6.94 6.50 4.00
CA PHE A 34 6.42 7.86 4.04
C PHE A 34 5.49 8.02 5.26
N ASN A 35 5.73 9.06 6.05
CA ASN A 35 5.01 9.28 7.32
C ASN A 35 3.86 10.29 7.21
N GLY A 36 3.71 10.97 6.07
CA GLY A 36 2.69 12.02 5.88
C GLY A 36 3.21 13.44 6.10
N ASN A 37 4.53 13.65 6.15
CA ASN A 37 5.11 14.98 6.15
C ASN A 37 4.61 15.80 4.95
N ARG A 38 4.24 17.06 5.20
CA ARG A 38 3.80 17.99 4.15
C ARG A 38 4.98 18.62 3.40
N ASP A 39 5.93 17.78 3.03
CA ASP A 39 7.11 18.13 2.25
C ASP A 39 6.96 17.52 0.84
N ALA A 40 6.90 18.38 -0.17
CA ALA A 40 6.69 17.96 -1.55
C ALA A 40 7.84 17.07 -2.06
N LYS A 41 9.08 17.34 -1.64
CA LYS A 41 10.26 16.58 -2.05
C LYS A 41 10.25 15.18 -1.42
N GLU A 42 9.87 15.06 -0.16
CA GLU A 42 9.72 13.75 0.48
C GLU A 42 8.61 12.91 -0.18
N LEU A 43 7.50 13.56 -0.56
CA LEU A 43 6.42 12.88 -1.28
C LEU A 43 6.84 12.44 -2.69
N GLU A 44 7.51 13.30 -3.45
CA GLU A 44 8.02 12.98 -4.79
C GLU A 44 9.05 11.84 -4.74
N ASN A 45 9.99 11.88 -3.79
CA ASN A 45 10.95 10.80 -3.59
C ASN A 45 10.25 9.47 -3.27
N PHE A 46 9.25 9.49 -2.38
CA PHE A 46 8.49 8.29 -2.06
C PHE A 46 7.79 7.69 -3.28
N ILE A 47 7.13 8.53 -4.10
CA ILE A 47 6.46 8.08 -5.32
C ILE A 47 7.49 7.48 -6.29
N PHE A 48 8.61 8.16 -6.52
CA PHE A 48 9.67 7.69 -7.39
C PHE A 48 10.27 6.35 -6.92
N ASP A 49 10.59 6.23 -5.64
CA ASP A 49 11.14 5.00 -5.05
C ASP A 49 10.16 3.83 -5.18
N MET A 50 8.86 4.07 -4.94
CA MET A 50 7.81 3.06 -5.13
C MET A 50 7.70 2.62 -6.59
N GLU A 51 7.81 3.54 -7.55
CA GLU A 51 7.80 3.18 -8.98
C GLU A 51 9.00 2.31 -9.37
N GLN A 52 10.20 2.66 -8.88
CA GLN A 52 11.38 1.83 -9.14
C GLN A 52 11.26 0.46 -8.48
N TYR A 53 10.69 0.43 -7.28
CA TYR A 53 10.40 -0.81 -6.58
C TYR A 53 9.46 -1.71 -7.38
N PHE A 54 8.37 -1.18 -7.94
CA PHE A 54 7.47 -1.98 -8.79
C PHE A 54 8.16 -2.48 -10.05
N LYS A 55 8.98 -1.64 -10.70
CA LYS A 55 9.73 -2.02 -11.91
C LYS A 55 10.73 -3.13 -11.63
N ALA A 56 11.50 -3.01 -10.55
CA ALA A 56 12.49 -4.02 -10.16
C ALA A 56 11.84 -5.36 -9.79
N GLY A 57 10.65 -5.32 -9.17
CA GLY A 57 9.90 -6.52 -8.76
C GLY A 57 9.00 -7.09 -9.85
N GLY A 58 8.98 -6.52 -11.05
CA GLY A 58 8.06 -6.93 -12.12
C GLY A 58 6.58 -6.81 -11.74
N THR A 59 6.25 -5.99 -10.73
CA THR A 59 4.88 -5.88 -10.22
C THR A 59 4.02 -5.10 -11.21
N THR A 60 3.10 -5.78 -11.89
CA THR A 60 2.21 -5.19 -12.89
C THR A 60 0.78 -5.00 -12.39
N SER A 61 0.33 -5.81 -11.42
CA SER A 61 -1.01 -5.71 -10.84
C SER A 61 -1.19 -4.43 -10.03
N GLU A 62 -2.19 -3.62 -10.38
CA GLU A 62 -2.52 -2.39 -9.66
C GLU A 62 -2.92 -2.65 -8.20
N GLU A 63 -3.66 -3.74 -7.93
CA GLU A 63 -4.02 -4.12 -6.56
C GLU A 63 -2.78 -4.42 -5.71
N THR A 64 -1.80 -5.11 -6.29
CA THR A 64 -0.53 -5.42 -5.63
C THR A 64 0.29 -4.15 -5.42
N LYS A 65 0.37 -3.26 -6.41
CA LYS A 65 1.05 -1.96 -6.29
C LYS A 65 0.44 -1.08 -5.19
N ILE A 66 -0.89 -0.96 -5.14
CA ILE A 66 -1.61 -0.22 -4.10
C ILE A 66 -1.31 -0.82 -2.72
N THR A 67 -1.35 -2.15 -2.60
CA THR A 67 -1.04 -2.85 -1.35
C THR A 67 0.40 -2.58 -0.91
N LEU A 68 1.35 -2.64 -1.84
CA LEU A 68 2.76 -2.38 -1.60
C LEU A 68 3.05 -0.91 -1.22
N ALA A 69 2.41 0.05 -1.88
CA ALA A 69 2.51 1.45 -1.51
C ALA A 69 1.96 1.68 -0.10
N PHE A 70 0.82 1.06 0.21
CA PHE A 70 0.20 1.15 1.53
C PHE A 70 1.08 0.60 2.66
N ILE A 71 1.75 -0.55 2.48
CA ILE A 71 2.61 -1.09 3.54
C ILE A 71 3.82 -0.20 3.83
N HIS A 72 4.26 0.61 2.85
CA HIS A 72 5.32 1.61 3.01
C HIS A 72 4.80 2.97 3.50
N LEU A 73 3.51 3.10 3.80
CA LEU A 73 3.01 4.22 4.60
C LEU A 73 3.21 3.96 6.10
N SER A 74 3.46 5.03 6.84
CA SER A 74 3.62 5.05 8.30
C SER A 74 2.87 6.24 8.91
N ASN A 75 2.70 6.23 10.24
CA ASN A 75 2.10 7.32 11.03
C ASN A 75 0.82 7.89 10.41
N ASP A 76 0.78 9.21 10.26
CA ASP A 76 -0.40 9.96 9.83
C ASP A 76 -0.82 9.59 8.40
N ALA A 77 0.13 9.35 7.50
CA ALA A 77 -0.19 8.88 6.15
C ALA A 77 -0.97 7.56 6.17
N LYS A 78 -0.56 6.62 7.01
CA LYS A 78 -1.24 5.32 7.14
C LYS A 78 -2.62 5.46 7.77
N LEU A 79 -2.79 6.36 8.74
CA LEU A 79 -4.08 6.65 9.36
C LEU A 79 -5.05 7.32 8.38
N LEU A 80 -4.58 8.32 7.62
CA LEU A 80 -5.37 9.01 6.60
C LEU A 80 -5.86 8.05 5.52
N TRP A 81 -4.99 7.17 5.03
CA TRP A 81 -5.36 6.14 4.06
C TRP A 81 -6.48 5.24 4.60
N ARG A 82 -6.34 4.72 5.82
CA ARG A 82 -7.36 3.87 6.47
C ARG A 82 -8.68 4.60 6.63
N SER A 83 -8.66 5.87 7.03
CA SER A 83 -9.86 6.69 7.12
C SER A 83 -10.56 6.80 5.77
N LYS A 84 -9.80 7.12 4.71
CA LYS A 84 -10.36 7.30 3.36
C LYS A 84 -10.97 6.00 2.82
N VAL A 85 -10.29 4.87 2.99
CA VAL A 85 -10.82 3.55 2.61
C VAL A 85 -12.14 3.26 3.35
N ASN A 86 -12.18 3.51 4.66
CA ASN A 86 -13.39 3.34 5.45
C ASN A 86 -14.51 4.30 5.00
N ASP A 87 -14.19 5.54 4.63
CA ASP A 87 -15.18 6.49 4.13
C ASP A 87 -15.78 6.05 2.80
N ILE A 88 -14.96 5.50 1.90
CA ILE A 88 -15.43 4.94 0.62
C ILE A 88 -16.33 3.73 0.85
N GLN A 89 -15.92 2.79 1.72
CA GLN A 89 -16.70 1.61 2.06
C GLN A 89 -18.06 1.95 2.67
N ASN A 90 -18.14 3.05 3.42
CA ASN A 90 -19.38 3.54 4.03
C ASN A 90 -20.17 4.50 3.12
N GLY A 91 -19.76 4.69 1.85
CA GLY A 91 -20.43 5.60 0.91
C GLY A 91 -20.34 7.08 1.28
N ARG A 92 -19.43 7.46 2.19
CA ARG A 92 -19.20 8.84 2.66
C ARG A 92 -18.21 9.59 1.77
N SER A 93 -17.54 8.89 0.86
CA SER A 93 -16.58 9.45 -0.08
C SER A 93 -16.60 8.63 -1.36
N THR A 94 -16.52 9.30 -2.50
CA THR A 94 -16.23 8.67 -3.79
C THR A 94 -14.80 9.01 -4.21
N ILE A 95 -14.17 8.12 -4.98
CA ILE A 95 -12.99 8.45 -5.76
C ILE A 95 -13.52 8.75 -7.15
N ASP A 96 -13.47 10.01 -7.58
CA ASP A 96 -13.62 10.32 -9.00
C ASP A 96 -12.37 9.82 -9.71
N THR A 97 -12.58 9.10 -10.81
CA THR A 97 -11.52 8.49 -11.64
C THR A 97 -11.39 9.27 -12.94
#